data_AF-R2QF40-F1
#
_entry.id   AF-R2QF40-F1
#
_cell.length_a   1.000
_cell.length_b   1.000
_cell.length_c   1.000
_cell.angle_alpha   90.00
_cell.angle_beta   90.00
_cell.angle_gamma   90.00
#
_symmetry.space_group_name_H-M   'P 1'
#
loop_
_entity.id
_entity.type
_entity.pdbx_description
1 polymer ?
#
loop_
_entity_poly.entity_id
_entity_poly.type
_entity_poly.pdbx_seq_one_letter_code
_entity_poly.pdbx_strand_id
1 'polypeptide(L)'
;MVKNSIMPSLFGADIGNLQRDVMTLKDLEIEILHVDMMDGSFVPNIAFGPTQVADLKKLLPFQFDVHMMVENPEKFIPQLVEAGVEYISIHQEATVHLLRGIQLIKQLGAKAGVVLNPGTPVESIKLVLDEIDYVLLMTVNPGLGGQQLYPPIYQKIQAMKKLIGERPINIQVDGGVNAENIKTCQQAGANWFVVGSYLFSGDSTKKFQLLENALR
;
A
#
# COMPACT_ATOMS: atom_id res chain seq x y z
N MET A 1 -6.61 -13.67 15.39
CA MET A 1 -5.38 -13.03 14.88
C MET A 1 -5.71 -12.43 13.52
N VAL A 2 -5.32 -11.18 13.28
CA VAL A 2 -5.46 -10.58 11.95
C VAL A 2 -4.49 -11.29 11.01
N LYS A 3 -4.94 -11.73 9.84
CA LYS A 3 -4.12 -12.46 8.85
C LYS A 3 -3.03 -11.51 8.33
N ASN A 4 -1.79 -11.99 8.29
CA ASN A 4 -0.71 -11.26 7.61
C ASN A 4 -0.91 -11.34 6.10
N SER A 5 -0.58 -10.27 5.37
CA SER A 5 -0.67 -10.23 3.92
C SER A 5 0.57 -9.59 3.32
N ILE A 6 1.19 -10.27 2.36
CA ILE A 6 2.28 -9.73 1.54
C ILE A 6 1.66 -9.24 0.24
N MET A 7 1.92 -7.98 -0.10
CA MET A 7 1.28 -7.26 -1.21
C MET A 7 2.37 -6.83 -2.19
N PRO A 8 2.58 -7.57 -3.30
CA PRO A 8 3.54 -7.20 -4.33
C PRO A 8 3.25 -5.80 -4.91
N SER A 9 4.22 -4.88 -4.85
CA SER A 9 4.08 -3.57 -5.53
C SER A 9 4.50 -3.69 -7.00
N LEU A 10 3.57 -3.36 -7.90
CA LEU A 10 3.80 -3.39 -9.34
C LEU A 10 4.88 -2.41 -9.80
N PHE A 11 5.14 -1.36 -9.04
CA PHE A 11 6.21 -0.41 -9.34
C PHE A 11 7.61 -1.04 -9.21
N GLY A 12 7.73 -2.15 -8.48
CA GLY A 12 8.96 -2.93 -8.39
C GLY A 12 9.20 -3.93 -9.53
N ALA A 13 8.21 -4.19 -10.38
CA ALA A 13 8.27 -5.16 -11.47
C ALA A 13 8.80 -4.55 -12.79
N ASP A 14 9.01 -5.38 -13.82
CA ASP A 14 9.28 -4.91 -15.18
C ASP A 14 8.02 -4.27 -15.78
N ILE A 15 7.95 -2.93 -15.73
CA ILE A 15 6.81 -2.15 -16.24
C ILE A 15 6.52 -2.47 -17.72
N GLY A 16 7.55 -2.75 -18.52
CA GLY A 16 7.38 -3.10 -19.94
C GLY A 16 6.76 -4.48 -20.15
N ASN A 17 6.77 -5.35 -19.14
CA ASN A 17 6.30 -6.74 -19.20
C ASN A 17 5.50 -7.15 -17.95
N LEU A 18 4.71 -6.25 -17.36
CA LEU A 18 4.03 -6.49 -16.07
C LEU A 18 3.24 -7.80 -16.03
N GLN A 19 2.52 -8.13 -17.10
CA GLN A 19 1.73 -9.36 -17.14
C GLN A 19 2.62 -10.59 -16.95
N ARG A 20 3.81 -10.64 -17.56
CA ARG A 20 4.75 -11.76 -17.39
C ARG A 20 5.14 -11.90 -15.93
N ASP A 21 5.62 -10.81 -15.32
CA ASP A 21 6.17 -10.83 -13.97
C ASP A 21 5.09 -11.14 -12.93
N VAL A 22 3.93 -10.48 -13.03
CA VAL A 22 2.83 -10.64 -12.08
C VAL A 22 2.20 -12.03 -12.19
N MET A 23 2.12 -12.61 -13.38
CA MET A 23 1.52 -13.95 -13.55
C MET A 23 2.38 -15.05 -12.93
N THR A 24 3.67 -14.82 -12.67
CA THR A 24 4.50 -15.76 -11.87
C THR A 24 3.99 -15.92 -10.43
N LEU A 25 3.22 -14.94 -9.94
CA LEU A 25 2.68 -14.90 -8.58
C LEU A 25 1.33 -15.60 -8.45
N LYS A 26 0.71 -16.02 -9.56
CA LYS A 26 -0.68 -16.52 -9.59
C LYS A 26 -0.91 -17.78 -8.76
N ASP A 27 0.10 -18.65 -8.69
CA ASP A 27 0.01 -19.91 -7.95
C ASP A 27 0.48 -19.78 -6.48
N LEU A 28 0.78 -18.56 -6.04
CA LEU A 28 1.14 -18.23 -4.66
C LEU A 28 -0.10 -17.76 -3.88
N GLU A 29 -0.02 -17.77 -2.55
CA GLU A 29 -1.09 -17.28 -1.67
C GLU A 29 -1.15 -15.73 -1.61
N ILE A 30 -1.19 -15.08 -2.78
CA ILE A 30 -1.30 -13.63 -2.94
C ILE A 30 -2.72 -13.29 -3.40
N GLU A 31 -3.42 -12.50 -2.58
CA GLU A 31 -4.79 -12.05 -2.88
C GLU A 31 -4.80 -10.63 -3.48
N ILE A 32 -3.88 -9.77 -3.04
CA ILE A 32 -3.89 -8.33 -3.32
C ILE A 32 -2.54 -7.90 -3.93
N LEU A 33 -2.59 -7.14 -5.03
CA LEU A 33 -1.46 -6.43 -5.61
C LEU A 33 -1.52 -4.95 -5.23
N HIS A 34 -0.37 -4.38 -4.92
CA HIS A 34 -0.23 -2.96 -4.61
C HIS A 34 0.15 -2.17 -5.87
N VAL A 35 -0.53 -1.04 -6.09
CA VAL A 35 -0.38 -0.21 -7.28
C VAL A 35 -0.14 1.24 -6.89
N ASP A 36 1.07 1.70 -7.17
CA ASP A 36 1.52 3.06 -6.88
C ASP A 36 1.06 4.05 -7.98
N MET A 37 0.16 4.96 -7.64
CA MET A 37 -0.30 6.03 -8.52
C MET A 37 0.46 7.32 -8.19
N MET A 38 1.13 7.94 -9.16
CA MET A 38 1.96 9.13 -8.94
C MET A 38 1.73 10.18 -10.04
N ASP A 39 1.62 11.45 -9.67
CA ASP A 39 1.22 12.54 -10.60
C ASP A 39 2.32 13.57 -10.93
N GLY A 40 3.55 13.38 -10.45
CA GLY A 40 4.64 14.35 -10.64
C GLY A 40 4.51 15.63 -9.81
N SER A 41 3.43 15.79 -9.02
CA SER A 41 3.19 16.95 -8.18
C SER A 41 3.37 16.62 -6.69
N PHE A 42 2.67 15.59 -6.19
CA PHE A 42 2.80 15.15 -4.80
C PHE A 42 4.16 14.45 -4.56
N VAL A 43 4.64 13.73 -5.58
CA VAL A 43 5.97 13.13 -5.67
C VAL A 43 6.60 13.49 -7.03
N PRO A 44 7.93 13.51 -7.18
CA PRO A 44 8.57 13.94 -8.43
C PRO A 44 8.36 12.99 -9.62
N ASN A 45 8.02 11.72 -9.35
CA ASN A 45 7.80 10.72 -10.38
C ASN A 45 6.35 10.71 -10.86
N ILE A 46 6.17 10.26 -12.10
CA ILE A 46 4.86 9.95 -12.68
C ILE A 46 4.82 8.44 -12.89
N ALA A 47 3.78 7.80 -12.37
CA ALA A 47 3.58 6.36 -12.45
C ALA A 47 2.17 6.09 -13.00
N PHE A 48 1.60 4.91 -12.71
CA PHE A 48 0.29 4.51 -13.20
C PHE A 48 -0.76 5.61 -12.97
N GLY A 49 -1.75 5.69 -13.86
CA GLY A 49 -2.96 6.48 -13.69
C GLY A 49 -4.22 5.61 -13.82
N PRO A 50 -5.42 6.18 -13.67
CA PRO A 50 -6.67 5.41 -13.66
C PRO A 50 -6.88 4.54 -14.90
N THR A 51 -6.47 5.01 -16.09
CA THR A 51 -6.56 4.22 -17.32
C THR A 51 -5.68 2.97 -17.28
N GLN A 52 -4.42 3.11 -16.84
CA GLN A 52 -3.52 1.96 -16.71
C GLN A 52 -4.02 0.98 -15.65
N VAL A 53 -4.56 1.49 -14.53
CA VAL A 53 -5.18 0.64 -13.49
C VAL A 53 -6.35 -0.16 -14.06
N ALA A 54 -7.25 0.48 -14.81
CA ALA A 54 -8.39 -0.19 -15.44
C ALA A 54 -7.97 -1.27 -16.44
N ASP A 55 -6.92 -1.03 -17.22
CA ASP A 55 -6.41 -2.03 -18.16
C ASP A 55 -5.74 -3.20 -17.43
N LEU A 56 -4.98 -2.94 -16.36
CA LEU A 56 -4.40 -3.98 -15.52
C LEU A 56 -5.47 -4.83 -14.81
N LYS A 57 -6.56 -4.23 -14.33
CA LYS A 57 -7.70 -4.95 -13.72
C LYS A 57 -8.37 -5.95 -14.67
N LYS A 58 -8.36 -5.70 -15.98
CA LYS A 58 -8.89 -6.63 -17.00
C LYS A 58 -7.97 -7.83 -17.22
N LEU A 59 -6.67 -7.68 -16.96
CA LEU A 59 -5.63 -8.66 -17.28
C LEU A 59 -5.25 -9.54 -16.09
N LEU A 60 -5.35 -9.00 -14.88
CA LEU A 60 -4.80 -9.60 -13.67
C LEU A 60 -5.92 -10.09 -12.75
N PRO A 61 -5.87 -11.35 -12.25
CA PRO A 61 -6.95 -11.95 -11.46
C PRO A 61 -6.94 -11.53 -9.97
N PHE A 62 -6.18 -10.51 -9.60
CA PHE A 62 -5.95 -10.12 -8.22
C PHE A 62 -6.83 -8.92 -7.81
N GLN A 63 -7.06 -8.79 -6.51
CA GLN A 63 -7.56 -7.54 -5.95
C GLN A 63 -6.47 -6.48 -5.99
N PHE A 64 -6.85 -5.21 -6.11
CA PHE A 64 -5.92 -4.10 -6.20
C PHE A 64 -6.04 -3.21 -4.97
N ASP A 65 -4.88 -2.86 -4.42
CA ASP A 65 -4.69 -1.79 -3.46
C ASP A 65 -3.95 -0.63 -4.13
N VAL A 66 -4.70 0.41 -4.47
CA VAL A 66 -4.19 1.60 -5.14
C VAL A 66 -3.78 2.63 -4.10
N HIS A 67 -2.48 2.88 -4.04
CA HIS A 67 -1.88 3.93 -3.24
C HIS A 67 -1.72 5.20 -4.07
N MET A 68 -2.47 6.24 -3.71
CA MET A 68 -2.49 7.48 -4.47
C MET A 68 -1.50 8.51 -3.89
N MET A 69 -0.30 8.55 -4.46
CA MET A 69 0.69 9.64 -4.29
C MET A 69 0.39 10.77 -5.27
N VAL A 70 -0.80 11.38 -5.15
CA VAL A 70 -1.29 12.43 -6.05
C VAL A 70 -1.94 13.57 -5.27
N GLU A 71 -1.89 14.79 -5.79
CA GLU A 71 -2.57 15.96 -5.22
C GLU A 71 -4.06 15.96 -5.53
N ASN A 72 -4.90 16.39 -4.58
CA ASN A 72 -6.37 16.39 -4.70
C ASN A 72 -6.93 15.02 -5.14
N PRO A 73 -6.65 13.96 -4.35
CA PRO A 73 -6.94 12.57 -4.68
C PRO A 73 -8.40 12.30 -5.06
N GLU A 74 -9.35 13.08 -4.53
CA GLU A 74 -10.78 12.87 -4.71
C GLU A 74 -11.24 12.86 -6.17
N LYS A 75 -10.48 13.52 -7.05
CA LYS A 75 -10.76 13.58 -8.48
C LYS A 75 -10.65 12.23 -9.18
N PHE A 76 -9.84 11.31 -8.64
CA PHE A 76 -9.53 10.03 -9.27
C PHE A 76 -10.33 8.86 -8.69
N ILE A 77 -10.86 9.02 -7.47
CA ILE A 77 -11.57 7.96 -6.73
C ILE A 77 -12.71 7.33 -7.56
N PRO A 78 -13.62 8.10 -8.21
CA PRO A 78 -14.71 7.48 -8.98
C PRO A 78 -14.23 6.57 -10.10
N GLN A 79 -13.16 6.96 -10.80
CA GLN A 79 -12.61 6.18 -11.93
C GLN A 79 -11.95 4.89 -11.45
N LEU A 80 -11.27 4.92 -10.29
CA LEU A 80 -10.66 3.73 -9.71
C LEU A 80 -11.71 2.73 -9.25
N VAL A 81 -12.78 3.20 -8.60
CA VAL A 81 -13.88 2.32 -8.19
C VAL A 81 -14.60 1.75 -9.41
N GLU A 82 -14.87 2.56 -10.44
CA GLU A 82 -15.46 2.08 -11.70
C GLU A 82 -14.59 1.02 -12.39
N ALA A 83 -13.26 1.15 -12.28
CA ALA A 83 -12.30 0.15 -12.76
C ALA A 83 -12.30 -1.16 -11.93
N GLY A 84 -13.02 -1.20 -10.81
CA GLY A 84 -13.12 -2.36 -9.93
C GLY A 84 -11.99 -2.46 -8.90
N VAL A 85 -11.39 -1.34 -8.50
CA VAL A 85 -10.37 -1.30 -7.43
C VAL A 85 -11.03 -1.51 -6.07
N GLU A 86 -10.47 -2.44 -5.28
CA GLU A 86 -11.01 -2.86 -4.00
C GLU A 86 -10.52 -2.01 -2.82
N TYR A 87 -9.25 -1.60 -2.83
CA TYR A 87 -8.65 -0.79 -1.77
C TYR A 87 -8.04 0.49 -2.36
N ILE A 88 -8.36 1.63 -1.75
CA ILE A 88 -7.85 2.93 -2.16
C ILE A 88 -7.33 3.64 -0.92
N SER A 89 -6.07 4.06 -0.96
CA SER A 89 -5.46 4.86 0.10
C SER A 89 -5.03 6.24 -0.39
N ILE A 90 -5.30 7.25 0.44
CA ILE A 90 -4.99 8.66 0.16
C ILE A 90 -4.12 9.24 1.26
N HIS A 91 -3.15 10.08 0.90
CA HIS A 91 -2.30 10.78 1.87
C HIS A 91 -3.09 11.85 2.62
N GLN A 92 -2.89 11.92 3.94
CA GLN A 92 -3.38 13.03 4.78
C GLN A 92 -2.87 14.39 4.29
N GLU A 93 -1.70 14.41 3.67
CA GLU A 93 -0.98 15.57 3.18
C GLU A 93 -1.50 16.08 1.83
N ALA A 94 -2.21 15.23 1.07
CA ALA A 94 -2.60 15.50 -0.31
C ALA A 94 -3.97 16.19 -0.47
N THR A 95 -4.68 16.44 0.64
CA THR A 95 -6.00 17.05 0.62
C THR A 95 -6.28 17.88 1.85
N VAL A 96 -7.04 18.96 1.66
CA VAL A 96 -7.57 19.79 2.76
C VAL A 96 -8.71 19.06 3.50
N HIS A 97 -9.40 18.12 2.86
CA HIS A 97 -10.64 17.52 3.36
C HIS A 97 -10.56 15.99 3.44
N LEU A 98 -9.58 15.46 4.19
CA LEU A 98 -9.34 14.01 4.30
C LEU A 98 -10.62 13.19 4.57
N LEU A 99 -11.43 13.59 5.56
CA LEU A 99 -12.66 12.88 5.91
C LEU A 99 -13.64 12.77 4.72
N ARG A 100 -13.74 13.82 3.89
CA ARG A 100 -14.58 13.79 2.69
C ARG A 100 -14.05 12.79 1.67
N GLY A 101 -12.72 12.73 1.48
CA GLY A 101 -12.07 11.74 0.63
C GLY A 101 -12.36 10.31 1.10
N ILE A 102 -12.16 10.03 2.40
CA ILE A 102 -12.45 8.71 3.02
C ILE A 102 -13.91 8.31 2.79
N GLN A 103 -14.85 9.21 3.07
CA GLN A 103 -16.28 8.94 2.90
C GLN A 103 -16.64 8.68 1.44
N LEU A 104 -16.03 9.39 0.49
CA LEU A 104 -16.25 9.17 -0.94
C LEU A 104 -15.81 7.76 -1.37
N ILE A 105 -14.64 7.30 -0.93
CA ILE A 105 -14.15 5.92 -1.21
C ILE A 105 -15.20 4.89 -0.74
N LYS A 106 -15.66 5.04 0.50
CA LYS A 106 -16.60 4.08 1.12
C LYS A 106 -17.99 4.15 0.51
N GLN A 107 -18.49 5.34 0.20
CA GLN A 107 -19.79 5.53 -0.46
C GLN A 107 -19.84 4.87 -1.83
N LEU A 108 -18.71 4.85 -2.54
CA LEU A 108 -18.59 4.20 -3.84
C LEU A 108 -18.34 2.69 -3.72
N GLY A 109 -18.08 2.17 -2.53
CA GLY A 109 -18.01 0.73 -2.24
C GLY A 109 -16.61 0.14 -2.13
N ALA A 110 -15.56 0.96 -2.21
CA ALA A 110 -14.19 0.53 -1.97
C ALA A 110 -13.79 0.65 -0.49
N LYS A 111 -12.71 -0.03 -0.12
CA LYS A 111 -12.09 0.03 1.21
C LYS A 111 -11.17 1.23 1.32
N ALA A 112 -11.34 2.03 2.37
CA ALA A 112 -10.64 3.29 2.51
C ALA A 112 -9.40 3.16 3.41
N GLY A 113 -8.26 3.55 2.86
CA GLY A 113 -6.99 3.68 3.55
C GLY A 113 -6.57 5.13 3.72
N VAL A 114 -5.81 5.41 4.78
CA VAL A 114 -5.11 6.69 4.93
C VAL A 114 -3.61 6.44 4.99
N VAL A 115 -2.85 7.24 4.25
CA VAL A 115 -1.41 7.15 4.17
C VAL A 115 -0.76 8.26 4.99
N LEU A 116 0.35 7.94 5.67
CA LEU A 116 1.17 8.91 6.38
C LEU A 116 2.64 8.81 5.94
N ASN A 117 3.20 9.91 5.43
CA ASN A 117 4.64 10.03 5.14
C ASN A 117 5.49 9.83 6.40
N PRO A 118 6.79 9.49 6.29
CA PRO A 118 7.61 9.19 7.47
C PRO A 118 7.58 10.27 8.55
N GLY A 119 7.59 11.54 8.14
CA GLY A 119 7.56 12.71 9.04
C GLY A 119 6.17 13.08 9.59
N THR A 120 5.09 12.48 9.08
CA THR A 120 3.72 12.85 9.47
C THR A 120 3.29 12.11 10.74
N PRO A 121 2.92 12.81 11.83
CA PRO A 121 2.53 12.18 13.09
C PRO A 121 1.28 11.30 12.95
N VAL A 122 1.22 10.17 13.67
CA VAL A 122 0.06 9.26 13.65
C VAL A 122 -1.19 9.90 14.26
N GLU A 123 -1.00 10.87 15.15
CA GLU A 123 -2.05 11.64 15.79
C GLU A 123 -2.86 12.47 14.80
N SER A 124 -2.28 12.80 13.63
CA SER A 124 -2.94 13.59 12.58
C SER A 124 -4.25 12.97 12.08
N ILE A 125 -4.39 11.65 12.19
CA ILE A 125 -5.58 10.91 11.72
C ILE A 125 -6.45 10.38 12.85
N LYS A 126 -6.17 10.74 14.11
CA LYS A 126 -6.88 10.21 15.29
C LYS A 126 -8.40 10.34 15.19
N LEU A 127 -8.89 11.44 14.63
CA LEU A 127 -10.32 11.74 14.54
C LEU A 127 -11.04 11.04 13.38
N VAL A 128 -10.32 10.37 12.49
CA VAL A 128 -10.90 9.65 11.34
C VAL A 128 -10.67 8.14 11.40
N LEU A 129 -10.09 7.61 12.48
CA LEU A 129 -9.80 6.18 12.61
C LEU A 129 -11.05 5.30 12.50
N ASP A 130 -12.18 5.75 13.04
CA ASP A 130 -13.44 4.98 12.98
C ASP A 130 -14.03 4.95 11.56
N GLU A 131 -13.47 5.74 10.63
CA GLU A 131 -13.93 5.83 9.25
C GLU A 131 -13.08 5.01 8.27
N ILE A 132 -11.91 4.50 8.66
CA ILE A 132 -10.97 3.82 7.74
C ILE A 132 -10.95 2.31 7.95
N ASP A 133 -10.61 1.57 6.88
CA ASP A 133 -10.43 0.12 6.92
C ASP A 133 -8.95 -0.27 7.19
N TYR A 134 -8.01 0.59 6.80
CA TYR A 134 -6.57 0.39 7.01
C TYR A 134 -5.79 1.71 7.05
N VAL A 135 -4.58 1.67 7.59
CA VAL A 135 -3.60 2.76 7.53
C VAL A 135 -2.34 2.27 6.83
N LEU A 136 -1.81 3.05 5.91
CA LEU A 136 -0.53 2.81 5.27
C LEU A 136 0.53 3.74 5.86
N LEU A 137 1.57 3.15 6.42
CA LEU A 137 2.71 3.88 6.96
C LEU A 137 3.88 3.77 5.99
N MET A 138 4.25 4.90 5.39
CA MET A 138 5.45 4.96 4.55
C MET A 138 6.68 4.74 5.43
N THR A 139 7.51 3.76 5.05
CA THR A 139 8.78 3.43 5.71
C THR A 139 9.99 4.01 4.99
N VAL A 140 9.75 4.72 3.88
CA VAL A 140 10.70 5.53 3.10
C VAL A 140 9.97 6.80 2.62
N ASN A 141 10.68 7.78 2.06
CA ASN A 141 9.97 8.90 1.42
C ASN A 141 9.28 8.41 0.13
N PRO A 142 8.02 8.76 -0.11
CA PRO A 142 7.28 8.29 -1.28
C PRO A 142 7.93 8.74 -2.60
N GLY A 143 7.65 8.00 -3.67
CA GLY A 143 7.99 8.38 -5.04
C GLY A 143 9.16 7.61 -5.68
N LEU A 144 10.02 6.94 -4.91
CA LEU A 144 11.14 6.17 -5.46
C LEU A 144 11.16 4.72 -4.97
N GLY A 145 11.34 3.78 -5.89
CA GLY A 145 11.56 2.37 -5.57
C GLY A 145 13.00 2.10 -5.12
N GLY A 146 13.23 0.93 -4.50
CA GLY A 146 14.58 0.47 -4.14
C GLY A 146 15.24 1.15 -2.94
N GLN A 147 14.51 2.04 -2.25
CA GLN A 147 15.00 2.68 -1.03
C GLN A 147 15.13 1.67 0.13
N GLN A 148 16.05 1.95 1.06
CA GLN A 148 16.18 1.18 2.29
C GLN A 148 15.18 1.69 3.34
N LEU A 149 14.53 0.75 4.02
CA LEU A 149 13.62 1.05 5.14
C LEU A 149 14.31 1.93 6.18
N TYR A 150 13.65 3.00 6.60
CA TYR A 150 14.13 3.92 7.62
C TYR A 150 13.83 3.38 9.03
N PRO A 151 14.83 2.91 9.82
CA PRO A 151 14.57 2.14 11.04
C PRO A 151 13.71 2.83 12.12
N PRO A 152 13.76 4.17 12.31
CA PRO A 152 12.88 4.83 13.27
C PRO A 152 11.39 4.65 13.01
N ILE A 153 10.98 4.22 11.81
CA ILE A 153 9.58 3.96 11.48
C ILE A 153 8.95 2.87 12.36
N TYR A 154 9.74 1.95 12.94
CA TYR A 154 9.20 0.94 13.86
C TYR A 154 8.49 1.57 15.06
N GLN A 155 9.00 2.70 15.57
CA GLN A 155 8.34 3.44 16.65
C GLN A 155 7.01 4.04 16.19
N LYS A 156 6.94 4.49 14.93
CA LYS A 156 5.70 4.99 14.32
C LYS A 156 4.65 3.88 14.17
N ILE A 157 5.07 2.68 13.75
CA ILE A 157 4.18 1.50 13.65
C ILE A 157 3.62 1.15 15.04
N GLN A 158 4.47 1.13 16.08
CA GLN A 158 4.04 0.87 17.46
C GLN A 158 3.08 1.94 17.98
N ALA A 159 3.36 3.21 17.72
CA ALA A 159 2.48 4.32 18.10
C ALA A 159 1.11 4.21 17.40
N MET A 160 1.12 3.88 16.11
CA MET A 160 -0.10 3.65 15.34
C MET A 160 -0.90 2.47 15.91
N LYS A 161 -0.24 1.34 16.20
CA LYS A 161 -0.88 0.17 16.79
C LYS A 161 -1.55 0.50 18.12
N LYS A 162 -0.88 1.27 18.98
CA LYS A 162 -1.44 1.75 20.24
C LYS A 162 -2.65 2.66 20.03
N LEU A 163 -2.60 3.56 19.04
CA LEU A 163 -3.68 4.51 18.76
C LEU A 163 -4.93 3.81 18.16
N ILE A 164 -4.72 2.80 17.30
CA ILE A 164 -5.81 1.96 16.75
C ILE A 164 -6.52 1.18 17.86
N GLY A 165 -5.78 0.61 18.81
CA GLY A 165 -6.32 -0.21 19.89
C GLY A 165 -6.95 -1.50 19.34
N GLU A 166 -8.20 -1.78 19.74
CA GLU A 166 -8.94 -3.00 19.35
C GLU A 166 -9.76 -2.84 18.05
N ARG A 167 -9.65 -1.71 17.36
CA ARG A 167 -10.38 -1.50 16.10
C ARG A 167 -9.92 -2.49 15.03
N PRO A 168 -10.82 -2.95 14.15
CA PRO A 168 -10.49 -3.87 13.06
C PRO A 168 -9.81 -3.14 11.89
N ILE A 169 -8.74 -2.39 12.17
CA ILE A 169 -7.99 -1.60 11.19
C ILE A 169 -6.65 -2.29 10.93
N ASN A 170 -6.35 -2.57 9.66
CA ASN A 170 -5.06 -3.13 9.27
C ASN A 170 -3.98 -2.05 9.29
N ILE A 171 -2.75 -2.43 9.67
CA ILE A 171 -1.57 -1.57 9.56
C ILE A 171 -0.71 -2.12 8.43
N GLN A 172 -0.67 -1.34 7.36
CA GLN A 172 0.15 -1.58 6.19
C GLN A 172 1.45 -0.79 6.28
N VAL A 173 2.54 -1.36 5.77
CA VAL A 173 3.83 -0.69 5.60
C VAL A 173 4.30 -0.77 4.16
N ASP A 174 4.87 0.31 3.64
CA ASP A 174 5.47 0.36 2.30
C ASP A 174 6.78 1.14 2.27
N GLY A 175 7.81 0.51 1.69
CA GLY A 175 9.14 1.08 1.52
C GLY A 175 10.29 0.20 2.05
N GLY A 176 11.02 -0.47 1.17
CA GLY A 176 12.23 -1.20 1.55
C GLY A 176 12.00 -2.43 2.42
N VAL A 177 10.77 -2.95 2.47
CA VAL A 177 10.43 -4.20 3.17
C VAL A 177 11.05 -5.39 2.44
N ASN A 178 11.64 -6.32 3.20
CA ASN A 178 12.30 -7.52 2.70
C ASN A 178 12.33 -8.62 3.78
N ALA A 179 12.88 -9.80 3.45
CA ALA A 179 12.92 -10.93 4.38
C ALA A 179 13.73 -10.69 5.67
N GLU A 180 14.62 -9.70 5.70
CA GLU A 180 15.42 -9.37 6.88
C GLU A 180 14.67 -8.48 7.88
N ASN A 181 13.71 -7.67 7.41
CA ASN A 181 13.04 -6.66 8.24
C ASN A 181 11.52 -6.85 8.38
N ILE A 182 10.89 -7.72 7.58
CA ILE A 182 9.44 -7.94 7.59
C ILE A 182 8.94 -8.44 8.97
N LYS A 183 9.72 -9.31 9.64
CA LYS A 183 9.41 -9.78 11.00
C LYS A 183 9.44 -8.65 12.02
N THR A 184 10.38 -7.72 11.89
CA THR A 184 10.48 -6.53 12.76
C THR A 184 9.29 -5.60 12.55
N CYS A 185 8.85 -5.41 11.30
CA CYS A 185 7.62 -4.67 10.99
C CYS A 185 6.40 -5.34 11.64
N GLN A 186 6.29 -6.67 11.55
CA GLN A 186 5.23 -7.45 12.18
C GLN A 186 5.23 -7.28 13.71
N GLN A 187 6.39 -7.43 14.34
CA GLN A 187 6.57 -7.27 15.79
C GLN A 187 6.24 -5.85 16.26
N ALA A 188 6.49 -4.83 15.43
CA ALA A 188 6.10 -3.46 15.71
C ALA A 188 4.58 -3.22 15.63
N GLY A 189 3.83 -4.11 14.95
CA GLY A 189 2.37 -4.09 14.90
C GLY A 189 1.77 -4.06 13.50
N ALA A 190 2.60 -4.04 12.44
CA ALA A 190 2.12 -4.15 11.07
C ALA A 190 1.62 -5.57 10.76
N ASN A 191 0.67 -5.69 9.84
CA ASN A 191 0.18 -6.98 9.36
C ASN A 191 0.03 -7.03 7.83
N TRP A 192 0.03 -5.89 7.14
CA TRP A 192 0.08 -5.82 5.68
C TRP A 192 1.44 -5.27 5.24
N PHE A 193 2.07 -5.93 4.27
CA PHE A 193 3.46 -5.66 3.90
C PHE A 193 3.56 -5.45 2.40
N VAL A 194 3.78 -4.22 1.96
CA VAL A 194 4.04 -3.92 0.56
C VAL A 194 5.48 -4.24 0.24
N VAL A 195 5.70 -5.04 -0.81
CA VAL A 195 7.04 -5.47 -1.23
C VAL A 195 7.18 -5.32 -2.74
N GLY A 196 7.96 -4.33 -3.17
CA GLY A 196 8.28 -4.09 -4.59
C GLY A 196 9.61 -4.72 -5.01
N SER A 197 10.64 -3.89 -5.13
CA SER A 197 11.94 -4.25 -5.73
C SER A 197 12.58 -5.53 -5.16
N TYR A 198 12.44 -5.81 -3.86
CA TYR A 198 12.98 -7.04 -3.27
C TYR A 198 12.36 -8.30 -3.89
N LEU A 199 11.03 -8.31 -4.08
CA LEU A 199 10.29 -9.46 -4.59
C LEU A 199 10.60 -9.72 -6.06
N PHE A 200 10.72 -8.66 -6.86
CA PHE A 200 11.03 -8.76 -8.29
C PHE A 200 12.55 -8.80 -8.59
N SER A 201 13.40 -8.75 -7.56
CA SER A 201 14.85 -8.95 -7.70
C SER A 201 15.21 -10.44 -7.88
N GLY A 202 14.98 -10.97 -9.08
CA GLY A 202 15.29 -12.35 -9.45
C GLY A 202 14.07 -13.27 -9.40
N ASP A 203 14.19 -14.43 -8.73
CA ASP A 203 13.10 -15.42 -8.65
C ASP A 203 12.05 -14.98 -7.62
N SER A 204 10.94 -14.42 -8.10
CA SER A 204 9.87 -13.90 -7.26
C SER A 204 9.19 -14.96 -6.38
N THR A 205 9.05 -16.20 -6.86
CA THR A 205 8.49 -17.30 -6.08
C THR A 205 9.38 -17.64 -4.89
N LYS A 206 10.70 -17.77 -5.14
CA LYS A 206 11.67 -18.02 -4.06
C LYS A 206 11.71 -16.85 -3.08
N LYS A 207 11.67 -15.61 -3.55
CA LYS A 207 11.65 -14.40 -2.72
C LYS A 207 10.40 -14.32 -1.86
N PHE A 208 9.23 -14.67 -2.42
CA PHE A 208 7.98 -14.74 -1.68
C PHE A 208 8.05 -15.75 -0.54
N GLN A 209 8.54 -16.97 -0.82
CA GLN A 209 8.71 -18.00 0.20
C GLN A 209 9.65 -17.56 1.33
N LEU A 210 10.70 -16.79 1.03
CA LEU A 210 11.58 -16.22 2.05
C LEU A 210 10.84 -15.22 2.95
N LEU A 211 9.97 -14.38 2.39
CA LEU A 211 9.14 -13.44 3.15
C LEU A 211 8.15 -14.19 4.06
N GLU A 212 7.48 -15.21 3.53
CA GLU A 212 6.56 -16.04 4.32
C GLU A 212 7.27 -16.75 5.47
N ASN A 213 8.43 -17.35 5.19
CA ASN A 213 9.23 -18.03 6.22
C ASN A 213 9.71 -17.05 7.30
N ALA A 214 10.03 -15.80 6.94
CA ALA A 214 10.41 -14.77 7.91
C ALA A 214 9.22 -14.33 8.80
N LEU A 215 7.98 -14.41 8.30
CA LEU A 215 6.77 -14.05 9.06
C LEU A 215 6.29 -15.14 10.03
N ARG A 216 6.66 -16.40 9.80
CA ARG A 216 6.44 -17.52 10.74
C ARG A 216 7.18 -17.25 12.06
#